data_AF-A0AAJ4XLU9-F1
#
_entry.id   AF-A0AAJ4XLU9-F1
#
_cell.length_a   1.000
_cell.length_b   1.000
_cell.length_c   1.000
_cell.angle_alpha   90.00
_cell.angle_beta   90.00
_cell.angle_gamma   90.00
#
_symmetry.space_group_name_H-M   'P 1'
#
loop_
_entity.id
_entity.type
_entity.pdbx_description
1 polymer ?
#
loop_
_entity_poly.entity_id
_entity_poly.type
_entity_poly.pdbx_seq_one_letter_code
_entity_poly.pdbx_strand_id
1 'polypeptide(L)'
;MVSPQPNNRVIVYGYAASPFFQKITYLLAHYGVEYTLVDVPPVMPRPMLSKLLGITYRRIPVVFIDGQAFIDTTAASLALERAFGGGYGSKSLLRQFPTLQLQLAVNWAESAIFRLGAGHLYNAPLNEHFVKDRKSFMPGSSFDSESMKAKVPFVRSQLVANLEAVESHFETQGNGGKFLFGDSPQYLDFSLFTPLNWVQTQLRTGENLLPTVSAKKPTQDWNKYPFPKTLTWLAAVREYLAQHTVKAVKLSAENAAEVIHQQSVKSASKVEQEASVSKEDPLVKAGWLNGEKGQRVSVTPVDTGRVPQVGKLVGLDKASVTIKVENEVGKVLLATFPRVNFDIRAVDGPKL
;
A
#
# COMPACT_ATOMS: atom_id res chain seq x y z
N MET A 1 -31.19 0.77 -19.92
CA MET A 1 -30.28 1.93 -20.03
C MET A 1 -28.92 1.47 -19.57
N VAL A 2 -27.91 1.56 -20.43
CA VAL A 2 -26.54 1.12 -20.11
C VAL A 2 -25.97 2.13 -19.13
N SER A 3 -25.78 1.74 -17.88
CA SER A 3 -25.06 2.53 -16.89
C SER A 3 -23.70 2.93 -17.48
N PRO A 4 -23.23 4.18 -17.34
CA PRO A 4 -21.93 4.58 -17.85
C PRO A 4 -20.88 3.59 -17.36
N GLN A 5 -20.12 2.99 -18.28
CA GLN A 5 -19.04 2.07 -17.94
C GLN A 5 -18.07 2.82 -17.01
N PRO A 6 -17.92 2.38 -15.75
CA PRO A 6 -16.87 2.92 -14.89
C PRO A 6 -15.52 2.74 -15.57
N ASN A 7 -14.52 3.53 -15.19
CA ASN A 7 -13.14 3.21 -15.52
C ASN A 7 -12.70 1.93 -14.78
N ASN A 8 -13.13 0.79 -15.32
CA ASN A 8 -12.82 -0.53 -14.83
C ASN A 8 -11.38 -0.94 -15.13
N ARG A 9 -10.57 -0.05 -15.72
CA ARG A 9 -9.14 -0.27 -15.89
C ARG A 9 -8.44 -0.44 -14.55
N VAL A 10 -8.88 0.30 -13.52
CA VAL A 10 -8.35 0.18 -12.15
C VAL A 10 -9.45 -0.25 -11.19
N ILE A 11 -9.26 -1.40 -10.55
CA ILE A 11 -10.19 -1.92 -9.53
C ILE A 11 -9.43 -2.08 -8.22
N VAL A 12 -9.94 -1.51 -7.13
CA VAL A 12 -9.30 -1.54 -5.81
C VAL A 12 -10.20 -2.27 -4.83
N TYR A 13 -9.70 -3.35 -4.24
CA TYR A 13 -10.33 -4.05 -3.11
C TYR A 13 -9.77 -3.45 -1.82
N GLY A 14 -10.61 -2.77 -1.03
CA GLY A 14 -10.16 -2.07 0.17
C GLY A 14 -11.31 -1.53 1.01
N TYR A 15 -10.97 -0.78 2.06
CA TYR A 15 -11.96 -0.09 2.90
C TYR A 15 -11.42 1.27 3.33
N ALA A 16 -12.33 2.24 3.44
CA ALA A 16 -11.98 3.66 3.61
C ALA A 16 -11.08 3.96 4.82
N ALA A 17 -11.27 3.26 5.94
CA ALA A 17 -10.49 3.47 7.15
C ALA A 17 -9.06 2.88 7.12
N SER A 18 -8.67 2.16 6.06
CA SER A 18 -7.30 1.63 5.95
C SER A 18 -6.33 2.73 5.51
N PRO A 19 -5.23 2.99 6.24
CA PRO A 19 -4.22 3.96 5.80
C PRO A 19 -3.57 3.57 4.47
N PHE A 20 -3.28 2.28 4.27
CA PHE A 20 -2.72 1.79 3.00
C PHE A 20 -3.71 1.91 1.83
N PHE A 21 -5.02 1.82 2.10
CA PHE A 21 -6.04 2.14 1.08
C PHE A 21 -6.03 3.63 0.76
N GLN A 22 -5.99 4.49 1.79
CA GLN A 22 -5.90 5.94 1.62
C GLN A 22 -4.70 6.33 0.75
N LYS A 23 -3.51 5.77 1.00
CA LYS A 23 -2.32 5.97 0.15
C LYS A 23 -2.62 5.70 -1.33
N ILE A 24 -3.22 4.55 -1.66
CA ILE A 24 -3.58 4.24 -3.06
C ILE A 24 -4.56 5.27 -3.61
N THR A 25 -5.55 5.71 -2.84
CA THR A 25 -6.47 6.77 -3.28
C THR A 25 -5.78 8.11 -3.50
N TYR A 26 -4.73 8.46 -2.73
CA TYR A 26 -3.93 9.66 -2.96
C TYR A 26 -3.15 9.60 -4.27
N LEU A 27 -2.60 8.42 -4.61
CA LEU A 27 -1.95 8.21 -5.90
C LEU A 27 -2.94 8.33 -7.05
N LEU A 28 -4.11 7.70 -6.96
CA LEU A 28 -5.16 7.77 -7.99
C LEU A 28 -5.67 9.20 -8.18
N ALA A 29 -5.87 9.94 -7.09
CA ALA A 29 -6.19 11.35 -7.08
C ALA A 29 -5.13 12.18 -7.83
N HIS A 30 -3.85 12.00 -7.50
CA HIS A 30 -2.74 12.67 -8.18
C HIS A 30 -2.75 12.39 -9.69
N TYR A 31 -2.84 11.12 -10.08
CA TYR A 31 -2.87 10.75 -11.49
C TYR A 31 -4.16 11.18 -12.21
N GLY A 32 -5.21 11.54 -11.48
CA GLY A 32 -6.53 11.87 -12.05
C GLY A 32 -7.23 10.63 -12.61
N VAL A 33 -7.06 9.48 -11.97
CA VAL A 33 -7.58 8.19 -12.43
C VAL A 33 -8.81 7.83 -11.61
N GLU A 34 -9.98 7.86 -12.25
CA GLU A 34 -11.19 7.24 -11.71
C GLU A 34 -10.98 5.73 -11.59
N TYR A 35 -11.58 5.11 -10.57
CA TYR A 35 -11.38 3.71 -10.26
C TYR A 35 -12.66 3.06 -9.74
N THR A 36 -12.73 1.74 -9.87
CA THR A 36 -13.78 0.94 -9.27
C THR A 36 -13.36 0.49 -7.88
N LEU A 37 -14.22 0.72 -6.88
CA LEU A 37 -14.02 0.28 -5.50
C LEU A 37 -14.86 -0.96 -5.22
N VAL A 38 -14.22 -2.00 -4.68
CA VAL A 38 -14.88 -3.14 -4.05
C VAL A 38 -14.61 -3.08 -2.56
N ASP A 39 -15.65 -2.84 -1.78
CA ASP A 39 -15.56 -2.82 -0.31
C ASP A 39 -15.24 -4.22 0.22
N VAL A 40 -14.26 -4.31 1.12
CA VAL A 40 -13.89 -5.55 1.80
C VAL A 40 -13.87 -5.36 3.32
N PRO A 41 -14.12 -6.42 4.13
CA PRO A 41 -14.08 -6.28 5.58
C PRO A 41 -12.67 -5.96 6.09
N PRO A 42 -12.54 -5.22 7.21
CA PRO A 42 -11.26 -4.86 7.81
C PRO A 42 -10.50 -6.04 8.44
N VAL A 43 -11.20 -7.17 8.60
CA VAL A 43 -10.78 -8.43 9.23
C VAL A 43 -11.06 -9.60 8.29
N MET A 44 -10.44 -10.76 8.54
CA MET A 44 -10.71 -11.99 7.79
C MET A 44 -12.04 -12.64 8.21
N PRO A 45 -12.71 -13.44 7.35
CA PRO A 45 -12.30 -13.85 6.00
C PRO A 45 -12.70 -12.87 4.88
N ARG A 46 -12.03 -12.99 3.71
CA ARG A 46 -12.33 -12.23 2.49
C ARG A 46 -12.59 -13.16 1.29
N PRO A 47 -13.72 -13.89 1.28
CA PRO A 47 -14.03 -14.86 0.22
C PRO A 47 -14.13 -14.22 -1.17
N MET A 48 -14.45 -12.93 -1.26
CA MET A 48 -14.45 -12.20 -2.54
C MET A 48 -13.08 -12.14 -3.21
N LEU A 49 -11.98 -12.22 -2.45
CA LEU A 49 -10.63 -12.32 -2.99
C LEU A 49 -10.23 -13.78 -3.18
N SER A 50 -10.40 -14.61 -2.15
CA SER A 50 -9.89 -15.98 -2.19
C SER A 50 -10.67 -16.88 -3.13
N LYS A 51 -12.00 -16.83 -3.10
CA LYS A 51 -12.86 -17.72 -3.90
C LYS A 51 -13.03 -17.22 -5.33
N LEU A 52 -13.25 -15.92 -5.51
CA LEU A 52 -13.53 -15.37 -6.84
C LEU A 52 -12.27 -15.10 -7.66
N LEU A 53 -11.15 -14.77 -7.01
CA LEU A 53 -9.93 -14.31 -7.68
C LEU A 53 -8.69 -15.17 -7.36
N GLY A 54 -8.80 -16.17 -6.48
CA GLY A 54 -7.66 -17.00 -6.08
C GLY A 54 -6.65 -16.27 -5.19
N ILE A 55 -6.99 -15.07 -4.70
CA ILE A 55 -6.10 -14.24 -3.87
C ILE A 55 -6.30 -14.57 -2.39
N THR A 56 -5.34 -15.29 -1.83
CA THR A 56 -5.26 -15.69 -0.41
C THR A 56 -4.46 -14.70 0.43
N TYR A 57 -3.71 -13.79 -0.22
CA TYR A 57 -3.00 -12.71 0.43
C TYR A 57 -3.92 -11.92 1.38
N ARG A 58 -3.49 -11.83 2.64
CA ARG A 58 -4.32 -11.33 3.74
C ARG A 58 -4.41 -9.81 3.83
N ARG A 59 -3.43 -9.06 3.33
CA ARG A 59 -3.46 -7.58 3.48
C ARG A 59 -4.30 -6.94 2.39
N ILE A 60 -4.71 -5.71 2.65
CA ILE A 60 -5.41 -4.83 1.71
C ILE A 60 -4.70 -3.47 1.72
N PRO A 61 -4.83 -2.67 0.65
CA PRO A 61 -5.61 -2.94 -0.56
C PRO A 61 -4.96 -3.99 -1.47
N VAL A 62 -5.79 -4.58 -2.34
CA VAL A 62 -5.33 -5.28 -3.55
C VAL A 62 -5.80 -4.45 -4.75
N VAL A 63 -4.87 -4.11 -5.64
CA VAL A 63 -5.15 -3.26 -6.80
C VAL A 63 -5.03 -4.07 -8.08
N PHE A 64 -6.02 -3.96 -8.95
CA PHE A 64 -6.01 -4.56 -10.26
C PHE A 64 -5.87 -3.47 -11.32
N ILE A 65 -4.99 -3.67 -12.30
CA ILE A 65 -4.86 -2.81 -13.47
C ILE A 65 -4.90 -3.69 -14.72
N ASP A 66 -5.85 -3.43 -15.62
CA ASP A 66 -6.00 -4.19 -16.86
C ASP A 66 -6.07 -5.73 -16.61
N GLY A 67 -6.78 -6.14 -15.56
CA GLY A 67 -6.97 -7.54 -15.17
C GLY A 67 -5.81 -8.20 -14.40
N GLN A 68 -4.69 -7.51 -14.20
CA GLN A 68 -3.55 -8.03 -13.42
C GLN A 68 -3.63 -7.57 -11.97
N ALA A 69 -3.37 -8.46 -11.02
CA ALA A 69 -3.30 -8.13 -9.60
C ALA A 69 -1.91 -7.62 -9.21
N PHE A 70 -1.87 -6.49 -8.52
CA PHE A 70 -0.68 -5.94 -7.88
C PHE A 70 -0.88 -6.02 -6.37
N ILE A 71 -0.11 -6.91 -5.75
CA ILE A 71 -0.21 -7.25 -4.34
C ILE A 71 0.82 -6.45 -3.56
N ASP A 72 0.39 -5.88 -2.42
CA ASP A 72 1.14 -4.86 -1.66
C ASP A 72 1.10 -3.46 -2.29
N THR A 73 1.10 -2.41 -1.45
CA THR A 73 1.03 -1.04 -1.97
C THR A 73 2.28 -0.64 -2.75
N THR A 74 3.43 -1.29 -2.53
CA THR A 74 4.65 -1.07 -3.30
C THR A 74 4.46 -1.46 -4.76
N ALA A 75 4.01 -2.69 -5.02
CA ALA A 75 3.76 -3.16 -6.39
C ALA A 75 2.63 -2.36 -7.04
N ALA A 76 1.55 -2.09 -6.30
CA ALA A 76 0.44 -1.27 -6.80
C ALA A 76 0.88 0.15 -7.16
N SER A 77 1.69 0.80 -6.32
CA SER A 77 2.21 2.15 -6.58
C SER A 77 3.05 2.20 -7.85
N LEU A 78 3.97 1.24 -8.03
CA LEU A 78 4.82 1.15 -9.23
C LEU A 78 4.03 0.84 -10.49
N ALA A 79 2.96 0.04 -10.36
CA ALA A 79 2.07 -0.25 -11.48
C ALA A 79 1.27 1.00 -11.89
N LEU A 80 0.75 1.77 -10.92
CA LEU A 80 0.07 3.04 -11.18
C LEU A 80 1.01 4.08 -11.80
N GLU A 81 2.22 4.23 -11.26
CA GLU A 81 3.25 5.12 -11.83
C GLU A 81 3.54 4.75 -13.29
N ARG A 82 3.79 3.47 -13.59
CA ARG A 82 4.04 3.01 -14.97
C ARG A 82 2.84 3.26 -15.89
N ALA A 83 1.62 3.04 -15.40
CA ALA A 83 0.41 3.14 -16.20
C ALA A 83 -0.03 4.60 -16.44
N PHE A 84 0.27 5.52 -15.53
CA PHE A 84 -0.34 6.86 -15.49
C PHE A 84 0.62 8.03 -15.24
N GLY A 85 1.89 7.78 -14.89
CA GLY A 85 2.89 8.83 -14.62
C GLY A 85 3.53 9.44 -15.88
N GLY A 86 3.61 8.71 -16.98
CA GLY A 86 4.44 9.04 -18.16
C GLY A 86 3.73 9.70 -19.37
N GLY A 87 2.46 10.10 -19.27
CA GLY A 87 1.72 10.71 -20.40
C GLY A 87 2.09 12.18 -20.71
N TYR A 88 1.44 12.78 -21.73
CA TYR A 88 1.56 14.22 -22.03
C TYR A 88 1.23 15.05 -20.77
N GLY A 89 2.19 15.88 -20.33
CA GLY A 89 2.11 16.64 -19.07
C GLY A 89 2.65 15.94 -17.81
N SER A 90 3.46 14.88 -17.96
CA SER A 90 4.06 14.00 -16.92
C SER A 90 3.66 14.27 -15.47
N LYS A 91 2.76 13.42 -14.96
CA LYS A 91 2.37 13.34 -13.55
C LYS A 91 3.23 12.32 -12.77
N SER A 92 4.45 12.04 -13.22
CA SER A 92 5.31 11.05 -12.56
C SER A 92 5.59 11.49 -11.13
N LEU A 93 5.40 10.64 -10.12
CA LEU A 93 5.73 10.94 -8.72
C LEU A 93 7.17 10.55 -8.35
N LEU A 94 7.83 9.80 -9.21
CA LEU A 94 9.17 9.26 -9.03
C LEU A 94 10.19 10.03 -9.89
N ARG A 95 10.28 11.35 -9.68
CA ARG A 95 11.12 12.26 -10.51
C ARG A 95 12.54 12.41 -9.97
N GLN A 96 12.67 12.66 -8.66
CA GLN A 96 13.97 12.86 -8.01
C GLN A 96 14.31 11.67 -7.13
N PHE A 97 15.47 11.05 -7.35
CA PHE A 97 15.92 9.90 -6.54
C PHE A 97 14.87 8.78 -6.39
N PRO A 98 14.25 8.31 -7.50
CA PRO A 98 13.09 7.42 -7.44
C PRO A 98 13.34 6.13 -6.65
N THR A 99 14.53 5.54 -6.79
CA THR A 99 14.93 4.33 -6.06
C THR A 99 15.07 4.57 -4.56
N LEU A 100 15.67 5.71 -4.15
CA LEU A 100 15.80 6.09 -2.74
C LEU A 100 14.44 6.42 -2.13
N GLN A 101 13.56 7.12 -2.86
CA GLN A 101 12.19 7.38 -2.41
C GLN A 101 11.43 6.08 -2.14
N LEU A 102 11.53 5.08 -3.02
CA LEU A 102 10.91 3.78 -2.81
C LEU A 102 11.45 3.08 -1.56
N GLN A 103 12.77 3.10 -1.35
CA GLN A 103 13.37 2.48 -0.16
C GLN A 103 12.98 3.20 1.14
N LEU A 104 12.91 4.53 1.13
CA LEU A 104 12.43 5.31 2.28
C LEU A 104 10.94 5.08 2.53
N ALA A 105 10.11 4.99 1.49
CA ALA A 105 8.70 4.66 1.64
C ALA A 105 8.52 3.29 2.33
N VAL A 106 9.17 2.25 1.80
CA VAL A 106 9.03 0.87 2.31
C VAL A 106 9.61 0.70 3.71
N ASN A 107 10.82 1.21 3.96
CA ASN A 107 11.55 0.92 5.21
C ASN A 107 11.28 1.94 6.32
N TRP A 108 10.92 3.17 5.98
CA TRP A 108 10.71 4.24 6.96
C TRP A 108 9.23 4.60 7.11
N ALA A 109 8.58 5.06 6.04
CA ALA A 109 7.20 5.55 6.11
C ALA A 109 6.19 4.43 6.43
N GLU A 110 6.22 3.35 5.67
CA GLU A 110 5.26 2.23 5.73
C GLU A 110 5.61 1.17 6.77
N SER A 111 6.80 1.29 7.37
CA SER A 111 7.31 0.37 8.38
C SER A 111 7.46 1.09 9.71
N ALA A 112 8.51 1.89 9.91
CA ALA A 112 8.76 2.54 11.20
C ALA A 112 7.66 3.54 11.60
N ILE A 113 7.38 4.54 10.76
CA ILE A 113 6.40 5.59 11.07
C ILE A 113 4.99 5.00 11.11
N PHE A 114 4.64 4.08 10.22
CA PHE A 114 3.36 3.39 10.28
C PHE A 114 3.15 2.65 11.62
N ARG A 115 4.15 1.92 12.12
CA ARG A 115 4.06 1.26 13.45
C ARG A 115 3.87 2.26 14.59
N LEU A 116 4.52 3.42 14.53
CA LEU A 116 4.32 4.50 15.48
C LEU A 116 2.90 5.08 15.40
N GLY A 117 2.37 5.27 14.19
CA GLY A 117 0.97 5.63 13.96
C GLY A 117 0.00 4.57 14.51
N ALA A 118 0.27 3.29 14.29
CA ALA A 118 -0.55 2.20 14.85
C ALA A 118 -0.52 2.16 16.39
N GLY A 119 0.57 2.61 17.01
CA GLY A 119 0.67 2.78 18.46
C GLY A 119 -0.37 3.75 19.06
N HIS A 120 -1.02 4.56 18.23
CA HIS A 120 -2.08 5.51 18.62
C HIS A 120 -3.49 4.88 18.64
N LEU A 121 -3.62 3.60 18.28
CA LEU A 121 -4.89 2.86 18.31
C LEU A 121 -5.41 2.56 19.73
N TYR A 122 -4.66 2.86 20.78
CA TYR A 122 -5.06 2.60 22.17
C TYR A 122 -6.41 3.23 22.55
N ASN A 123 -6.78 4.34 21.92
CA ASN A 123 -8.04 5.06 22.17
C ASN A 123 -9.14 4.77 21.13
N ALA A 124 -8.88 3.87 20.16
CA ALA A 124 -9.87 3.52 19.16
C ALA A 124 -10.90 2.53 19.74
N PRO A 125 -12.19 2.63 19.39
CA PRO A 125 -13.23 1.69 19.82
C PRO A 125 -13.10 0.36 19.05
N LEU A 126 -12.10 -0.45 19.40
CA LEU A 126 -11.82 -1.72 18.73
C LEU A 126 -12.67 -2.83 19.35
N ASN A 127 -13.46 -3.53 18.53
CA ASN A 127 -14.21 -4.69 18.98
C ASN A 127 -13.32 -5.94 19.16
N GLU A 128 -13.80 -6.92 19.92
CA GLU A 128 -13.05 -8.15 20.24
C GLU A 128 -12.64 -8.93 18.99
N HIS A 129 -13.49 -8.94 17.96
CA HIS A 129 -13.20 -9.65 16.72
C HIS A 129 -12.00 -9.05 15.97
N PHE A 130 -11.91 -7.71 15.92
CA PHE A 130 -10.77 -6.99 15.37
C PHE A 130 -9.51 -7.25 16.18
N VAL A 131 -9.60 -7.19 17.51
CA VAL A 131 -8.47 -7.50 18.41
C VAL A 131 -7.94 -8.92 18.16
N LYS A 132 -8.82 -9.92 18.09
CA LYS A 132 -8.46 -11.31 17.80
C LYS A 132 -7.83 -11.47 16.41
N ASP A 133 -8.38 -10.80 15.39
CA ASP A 133 -7.82 -10.79 14.04
C ASP A 133 -6.41 -10.19 14.02
N ARG A 134 -6.18 -9.08 14.74
CA ARG A 134 -4.86 -8.43 14.80
C ARG A 134 -3.82 -9.21 15.60
N LYS A 135 -4.23 -9.93 16.65
CA LYS A 135 -3.35 -10.90 17.32
C LYS A 135 -2.89 -12.02 16.37
N SER A 136 -3.78 -12.55 15.52
CA SER A 136 -3.38 -13.56 14.51
C SER A 136 -2.61 -12.95 13.34
N PHE A 137 -2.76 -11.65 13.09
CA PHE A 137 -2.01 -10.90 12.08
C PHE A 137 -0.54 -10.71 12.50
N MET A 138 -0.27 -10.60 13.80
CA MET A 138 1.07 -10.42 14.36
C MET A 138 1.34 -11.45 15.46
N PRO A 139 1.57 -12.74 15.12
CA PRO A 139 1.86 -13.76 16.11
C PRO A 139 3.03 -13.35 17.02
N GLY A 140 2.84 -13.47 18.33
CA GLY A 140 3.84 -13.07 19.34
C GLY A 140 3.79 -11.60 19.75
N SER A 141 2.88 -10.78 19.19
CA SER A 141 2.67 -9.40 19.64
C SER A 141 1.42 -9.26 20.51
N SER A 142 1.50 -8.46 21.58
CA SER A 142 0.34 -8.00 22.33
C SER A 142 -0.44 -6.98 21.50
N PHE A 143 -1.73 -7.23 21.28
CA PHE A 143 -2.65 -6.28 20.64
C PHE A 143 -3.88 -6.13 21.54
N ASP A 144 -3.73 -5.33 22.60
CA ASP A 144 -4.78 -4.97 23.54
C ASP A 144 -4.60 -3.50 23.94
N SER A 145 -5.69 -2.83 24.32
CA SER A 145 -5.70 -1.38 24.55
C SER A 145 -4.76 -0.97 25.70
N GLU A 146 -4.69 -1.76 26.78
CA GLU A 146 -3.86 -1.45 27.95
C GLU A 146 -2.36 -1.51 27.62
N SER A 147 -1.90 -2.58 26.96
CA SER A 147 -0.51 -2.70 26.50
C SER A 147 -0.12 -1.60 25.51
N MET A 148 -1.02 -1.24 24.59
CA MET A 148 -0.78 -0.11 23.68
C MET A 148 -0.69 1.22 24.44
N LYS A 149 -1.59 1.46 25.41
CA LYS A 149 -1.60 2.66 26.25
C LYS A 149 -0.31 2.79 27.08
N ALA A 150 0.17 1.69 27.65
CA ALA A 150 1.42 1.66 28.41
C ALA A 150 2.65 2.01 27.54
N LYS A 151 2.59 1.75 26.23
CA LYS A 151 3.67 2.06 25.27
C LYS A 151 3.60 3.48 24.70
N VAL A 152 2.57 4.27 25.01
CA VAL A 152 2.41 5.64 24.48
C VAL A 152 3.65 6.53 24.73
N PRO A 153 4.28 6.55 25.92
CA PRO A 153 5.50 7.35 26.14
C PRO A 153 6.63 6.98 25.17
N PHE A 154 6.84 5.66 24.93
CA PHE A 154 7.82 5.19 23.96
C PHE A 154 7.44 5.62 22.53
N VAL A 155 6.18 5.40 22.12
CA VAL A 155 5.69 5.80 20.80
C VAL A 155 5.92 7.29 20.56
N ARG A 156 5.58 8.14 21.54
CA ARG A 156 5.78 9.60 21.46
C ARG A 156 7.25 9.97 21.37
N SER A 157 8.10 9.37 22.20
CA SER A 157 9.56 9.59 22.16
C SER A 157 10.14 9.27 20.78
N GLN A 158 9.72 8.15 20.18
CA GLN A 158 10.15 7.80 18.83
C GLN A 158 9.57 8.72 17.75
N LEU A 159 8.32 9.19 17.90
CA LEU A 159 7.76 10.19 16.98
C LEU A 159 8.57 11.48 16.99
N VAL A 160 9.00 11.97 18.16
CA VAL A 160 9.82 13.18 18.26
C VAL A 160 11.04 13.08 17.35
N ALA A 161 11.80 11.97 17.42
CA ALA A 161 12.98 11.78 16.57
C ALA A 161 12.63 11.71 15.06
N ASN A 162 11.50 11.12 14.70
CA ASN A 162 11.10 10.99 13.29
C ASN A 162 10.53 12.30 12.71
N LEU A 163 9.80 13.07 13.52
CA LEU A 163 9.29 14.39 13.15
C LEU A 163 10.44 15.39 13.06
N GLU A 164 11.41 15.32 13.98
CA GLU A 164 12.63 16.13 13.92
C GLU A 164 13.39 15.93 12.61
N ALA A 165 13.50 14.69 12.13
CA ALA A 165 14.15 14.41 10.84
C ALA A 165 13.45 15.11 9.65
N VAL A 166 12.12 15.21 9.67
CA VAL A 166 11.34 15.93 8.65
C VAL A 166 11.44 17.44 8.84
N GLU A 167 11.39 17.92 10.09
CA GLU A 167 11.53 19.33 10.45
C GLU A 167 12.88 19.88 9.99
N SER A 168 13.97 19.23 10.41
CA SER A 168 15.36 19.53 10.02
C SER A 168 15.55 19.53 8.49
N HIS A 169 14.87 18.64 7.77
CA HIS A 169 14.89 18.65 6.29
C HIS A 169 14.30 19.96 5.74
N PHE A 170 13.15 20.41 6.24
CA PHE A 170 12.56 21.69 5.85
C PHE A 170 13.28 22.93 6.40
N GLU A 171 14.10 22.79 7.43
CA GLU A 171 15.01 23.85 7.89
C GLU A 171 16.17 24.02 6.91
N THR A 172 16.81 22.90 6.55
CA THR A 172 17.99 22.89 5.67
C THR A 172 17.67 23.18 4.20
N GLN A 173 16.44 22.92 3.75
CA GLN A 173 15.97 23.35 2.43
C GLN A 173 15.83 24.88 2.27
N GLY A 174 15.88 25.66 3.36
CA GLY A 174 15.74 27.13 3.31
C GLY A 174 14.34 27.58 2.84
N ASN A 175 14.26 28.54 1.92
CA ASN A 175 12.99 28.92 1.24
C ASN A 175 12.49 27.84 0.24
N GLY A 176 13.09 26.66 0.25
CA GLY A 176 12.83 25.61 -0.72
C GLY A 176 11.51 24.89 -0.47
N GLY A 177 10.60 24.99 -1.44
CA GLY A 177 9.55 23.99 -1.70
C GLY A 177 8.42 23.87 -0.69
N LYS A 178 7.20 23.64 -1.19
CA LYS A 178 6.04 23.23 -0.36
C LYS A 178 6.07 21.74 0.05
N PHE A 179 6.90 20.94 -0.61
CA PHE A 179 6.96 19.49 -0.51
C PHE A 179 8.41 19.03 -0.31
N LEU A 180 8.61 17.76 0.06
CA LEU A 180 9.92 17.23 0.43
C LEU A 180 11.00 17.43 -0.64
N PHE A 181 10.62 17.52 -1.92
CA PHE A 181 11.53 17.65 -3.05
C PHE A 181 11.25 18.90 -3.92
N GLY A 182 10.68 19.97 -3.35
CA GLY A 182 10.42 21.23 -4.04
C GLY A 182 8.94 21.61 -4.07
N ASP A 183 8.48 22.22 -5.17
CA ASP A 183 7.14 22.83 -5.25
C ASP A 183 6.01 21.88 -5.68
N SER A 184 6.31 20.61 -5.93
CA SER A 184 5.32 19.61 -6.32
C SER A 184 5.54 18.30 -5.58
N PRO A 185 4.46 17.60 -5.17
CA PRO A 185 4.59 16.37 -4.41
C PRO A 185 5.29 15.28 -5.22
N GLN A 186 5.99 14.40 -4.50
CA GLN A 186 6.57 13.17 -5.00
C GLN A 186 6.09 11.97 -4.18
N TYR A 187 6.52 10.78 -4.58
CA TYR A 187 6.05 9.52 -4.00
C TYR A 187 6.23 9.45 -2.47
N LEU A 188 7.37 9.94 -1.98
CA LEU A 188 7.67 9.92 -0.55
C LEU A 188 6.79 10.89 0.24
N ASP A 189 6.34 12.01 -0.36
CA ASP A 189 5.40 12.93 0.30
C ASP A 189 4.13 12.18 0.71
N PHE A 190 3.50 11.47 -0.22
CA PHE A 190 2.27 10.72 0.06
C PHE A 190 2.50 9.52 0.99
N SER A 191 3.67 8.89 0.91
CA SER A 191 4.02 7.75 1.73
C SER A 191 4.21 8.15 3.20
N LEU A 192 4.95 9.23 3.49
CA LEU A 192 5.12 9.77 4.86
C LEU A 192 3.85 10.44 5.37
N PHE A 193 3.14 11.16 4.49
CA PHE A 193 1.90 11.85 4.83
C PHE A 193 0.83 10.88 5.37
N THR A 194 0.69 9.71 4.75
CA THR A 194 -0.38 8.75 5.06
C THR A 194 -0.45 8.36 6.56
N PRO A 195 0.61 7.80 7.18
CA PRO A 195 0.55 7.43 8.59
C PRO A 195 0.44 8.64 9.54
N LEU A 196 1.07 9.78 9.21
CA LEU A 196 1.00 10.99 10.05
C LEU A 196 -0.41 11.62 10.00
N ASN A 197 -0.99 11.72 8.81
CA ASN A 197 -2.34 12.22 8.60
C ASN A 197 -3.38 11.28 9.23
N TRP A 198 -3.14 9.97 9.23
CA TRP A 198 -3.99 9.00 9.93
C TRP A 198 -4.09 9.33 11.43
N VAL A 199 -2.96 9.66 12.06
CA VAL A 199 -2.93 10.12 13.46
C VAL A 199 -3.68 11.44 13.64
N GLN A 200 -3.47 12.44 12.77
CA GLN A 200 -4.15 13.75 12.89
C GLN A 200 -5.67 13.70 12.64
N THR A 201 -6.16 12.78 11.82
CA THR A 201 -7.55 12.85 11.30
C THR A 201 -8.47 11.75 11.83
N GLN A 202 -8.03 10.49 11.78
CA GLN A 202 -8.86 9.35 12.14
C GLN A 202 -8.64 8.94 13.60
N LEU A 203 -7.39 8.86 14.05
CA LEU A 203 -7.07 8.46 15.42
C LEU A 203 -7.21 9.61 16.42
N ARG A 204 -6.79 10.83 16.03
CA ARG A 204 -6.95 12.08 16.81
C ARG A 204 -6.30 12.05 18.19
N THR A 205 -5.19 11.34 18.32
CA THR A 205 -4.45 11.12 19.57
C THR A 205 -3.02 11.65 19.51
N GLY A 206 -2.65 12.36 18.44
CA GLY A 206 -1.30 12.90 18.25
C GLY A 206 -0.97 14.13 19.10
N GLU A 207 -1.96 14.72 19.78
CA GLU A 207 -1.83 15.88 20.67
C GLU A 207 -0.96 17.00 20.09
N ASN A 208 0.04 17.50 20.81
CA ASN A 208 0.90 18.59 20.37
C ASN A 208 1.88 18.19 19.25
N LEU A 209 2.24 16.91 19.11
CA LEU A 209 3.15 16.46 18.06
C LEU A 209 2.45 16.39 16.69
N LEU A 210 1.20 15.94 16.69
CA LEU A 210 0.34 15.79 15.52
C LEU A 210 -1.09 16.23 15.87
N PRO A 211 -1.35 17.54 16.00
CA PRO A 211 -2.63 18.08 16.42
C PRO A 211 -3.77 17.67 15.49
N THR A 212 -4.93 17.43 16.09
CA THR A 212 -6.13 16.99 15.38
C THR A 212 -6.58 18.03 14.36
N VAL A 213 -6.84 17.57 13.13
CA VAL A 213 -7.43 18.40 12.07
C VAL A 213 -8.74 17.78 11.58
N SER A 214 -9.65 18.62 11.08
CA SER A 214 -10.93 18.17 10.52
C SER A 214 -11.36 19.06 9.37
N ALA A 215 -12.34 18.62 8.58
CA ALA A 215 -12.92 19.46 7.53
C ALA A 215 -13.44 20.81 8.04
N LYS A 216 -13.90 20.89 9.30
CA LYS A 216 -14.39 22.13 9.93
C LYS A 216 -13.25 23.03 10.45
N LYS A 217 -12.06 22.48 10.68
CA LYS A 217 -10.86 23.17 11.17
C LYS A 217 -9.64 22.60 10.44
N PRO A 218 -9.47 22.91 9.14
CA PRO A 218 -8.44 22.32 8.30
C PRO A 218 -7.05 22.93 8.55
N THR A 219 -7.01 24.15 9.09
CA THR A 219 -5.79 24.92 9.38
C THR A 219 -5.76 25.36 10.83
N GLN A 220 -4.54 25.52 11.35
CA GLN A 220 -4.24 26.05 12.67
C GLN A 220 -2.95 26.87 12.57
N ASP A 221 -2.66 27.66 13.60
CA ASP A 221 -1.35 28.31 13.73
C ASP A 221 -0.30 27.26 14.12
N TRP A 222 0.42 26.75 13.11
CA TRP A 222 1.40 25.68 13.30
C TRP A 222 2.59 26.08 14.17
N ASN A 223 2.89 27.39 14.29
CA ASN A 223 3.99 27.91 15.10
C ASN A 223 3.83 27.67 16.60
N LYS A 224 2.63 27.27 17.04
CA LYS A 224 2.35 26.93 18.44
C LYS A 224 2.74 25.50 18.81
N TYR A 225 3.21 24.71 17.86
CA TYR A 225 3.53 23.29 18.02
C TYR A 225 5.03 23.04 17.82
N PRO A 226 5.56 21.90 18.32
CA PRO A 226 7.01 21.64 18.28
C PRO A 226 7.62 21.46 16.88
N PHE A 227 6.82 21.08 15.88
CA PHE A 227 7.28 20.79 14.51
C PHE A 227 6.50 21.59 13.45
N PRO A 228 6.62 22.93 13.46
CA PRO A 228 5.78 23.82 12.66
C PRO A 228 5.93 23.61 11.14
N LYS A 229 7.14 23.32 10.64
CA LYS A 229 7.37 23.10 9.20
C LYS A 229 6.79 21.77 8.75
N THR A 230 6.97 20.72 9.55
CA THR A 230 6.36 19.41 9.30
C THR A 230 4.83 19.51 9.25
N LEU A 231 4.23 20.24 10.18
CA LEU A 231 2.77 20.46 10.20
C LEU A 231 2.29 21.32 9.02
N THR A 232 3.09 22.32 8.62
CA THR A 232 2.85 23.11 7.41
C THR A 232 2.87 22.23 6.16
N TRP A 233 3.86 21.35 6.03
CA TRP A 233 3.95 20.38 4.94
C TRP A 233 2.76 19.41 4.92
N LEU A 234 2.36 18.85 6.08
CA LEU A 234 1.15 18.01 6.16
C LEU A 234 -0.11 18.77 5.70
N ALA A 235 -0.21 20.06 6.03
CA ALA A 235 -1.30 20.90 5.56
C ALA A 235 -1.25 21.12 4.03
N ALA A 236 -0.06 21.37 3.47
CA ALA A 236 0.12 21.53 2.04
C ALA A 236 -0.24 20.25 1.26
N VAL A 237 0.12 19.07 1.76
CA VAL A 237 -0.28 17.78 1.14
C VAL A 237 -1.80 17.60 1.20
N ARG A 238 -2.46 17.94 2.31
CA ARG A 238 -3.94 17.92 2.40
C ARG A 238 -4.59 18.88 1.39
N GLU A 239 -4.09 20.10 1.29
CA GLU A 239 -4.61 21.10 0.35
C GLU A 239 -4.46 20.62 -1.09
N TYR A 240 -3.29 20.09 -1.43
CA TYR A 240 -3.03 19.48 -2.73
C TYR A 240 -4.05 18.39 -3.05
N LEU A 241 -4.26 17.44 -2.13
CA LEU A 241 -5.21 16.34 -2.32
C LEU A 241 -6.67 16.82 -2.35
N ALA A 242 -7.03 17.91 -1.66
CA ALA A 242 -8.36 18.49 -1.73
C ALA A 242 -8.67 19.10 -3.11
N GLN A 243 -7.64 19.56 -3.82
CA GLN A 243 -7.75 20.05 -5.20
C GLN A 243 -7.72 18.93 -6.25
N HIS A 244 -7.27 17.73 -5.87
CA HIS A 244 -7.15 16.56 -6.73
C HIS A 244 -8.09 15.47 -6.24
N THR A 245 -9.34 15.50 -6.69
CA THR A 245 -10.34 14.49 -6.31
C THR A 245 -10.73 13.65 -7.50
N VAL A 246 -10.85 12.34 -7.28
CA VAL A 246 -11.36 11.37 -8.25
C VAL A 246 -12.54 10.64 -7.63
N LYS A 247 -13.54 10.30 -8.45
CA LYS A 247 -14.71 9.56 -7.97
C LYS A 247 -14.45 8.07 -8.08
N ALA A 248 -14.73 7.36 -6.99
CA ALA A 248 -14.81 5.91 -7.01
C ALA A 248 -16.19 5.48 -7.47
N VAL A 249 -16.26 4.49 -8.36
CA VAL A 249 -17.52 3.80 -8.67
C VAL A 249 -17.55 2.49 -7.90
N LYS A 250 -18.63 2.25 -7.14
CA LYS A 250 -18.74 1.00 -6.40
C LYS A 250 -19.24 -0.12 -7.31
N LEU A 251 -18.66 -1.31 -7.14
CA LEU A 251 -19.11 -2.52 -7.81
C LEU A 251 -19.19 -3.66 -6.81
N SER A 252 -20.11 -4.61 -7.03
CA SER A 252 -20.13 -5.84 -6.25
C SER A 252 -18.87 -6.67 -6.52
N ALA A 253 -18.53 -7.52 -5.56
CA ALA A 253 -17.38 -8.40 -5.68
C ALA A 253 -17.45 -9.33 -6.90
N GLU A 254 -18.65 -9.83 -7.22
CA GLU A 254 -18.92 -10.77 -8.31
C GLU A 254 -18.74 -10.09 -9.67
N ASN A 255 -19.34 -8.89 -9.83
CA ASN A 255 -19.22 -8.13 -11.06
C ASN A 255 -17.78 -7.65 -11.29
N ALA A 256 -17.10 -7.21 -10.23
CA ALA A 256 -15.70 -6.83 -10.31
C ALA A 256 -14.79 -8.01 -10.69
N ALA A 257 -15.02 -9.19 -10.10
CA ALA A 257 -14.26 -10.38 -10.44
C ALA A 257 -14.46 -10.80 -11.91
N GLU A 258 -15.69 -10.73 -12.42
CA GLU A 258 -15.97 -11.02 -13.82
C GLU A 258 -15.21 -10.06 -14.77
N VAL A 259 -15.24 -8.76 -14.48
CA VAL A 259 -14.49 -7.76 -15.24
C VAL A 259 -12.98 -8.01 -15.19
N ILE A 260 -12.43 -8.32 -14.01
CA ILE A 260 -11.01 -8.65 -13.84
C ILE A 260 -10.62 -9.86 -14.69
N HIS A 261 -11.41 -10.94 -14.64
CA HIS A 261 -11.13 -12.15 -15.41
C HIS A 261 -11.19 -11.89 -16.93
N GLN A 262 -12.18 -11.13 -17.39
CA GLN A 262 -12.27 -10.75 -18.81
C GLN A 262 -11.07 -9.91 -19.28
N GLN A 263 -10.57 -9.02 -18.43
CA GLN A 263 -9.36 -8.24 -18.72
C GLN A 263 -8.09 -9.11 -18.66
N SER A 264 -8.00 -10.00 -17.67
CA SER A 264 -6.88 -10.93 -17.47
C SER A 264 -6.66 -11.81 -18.70
N VAL A 265 -7.74 -12.37 -19.28
CA VAL A 265 -7.67 -13.16 -20.53
C VAL A 265 -7.01 -12.38 -21.67
N LYS A 266 -7.22 -11.07 -21.74
CA LYS A 266 -6.66 -10.21 -22.80
C LYS A 266 -5.20 -9.81 -22.53
N SER A 267 -4.83 -9.58 -21.27
CA SER A 267 -3.51 -9.05 -20.92
C SER A 267 -2.47 -10.12 -20.58
N ALA A 268 -2.88 -11.30 -20.10
CA ALA A 268 -1.97 -12.32 -19.56
C ALA A 268 -0.94 -12.80 -20.58
N SER A 269 -1.33 -13.08 -21.83
CA SER A 269 -0.43 -13.61 -22.86
C SER A 269 0.78 -12.69 -23.09
N LYS A 270 0.55 -11.38 -23.20
CA LYS A 270 1.61 -10.39 -23.39
C LYS A 270 2.59 -10.41 -22.21
N VAL A 271 2.06 -10.37 -20.99
CA VAL A 271 2.87 -10.34 -19.76
C VAL A 271 3.68 -11.62 -19.60
N GLU A 272 3.08 -12.77 -19.90
CA GLU A 272 3.77 -14.06 -19.84
C GLU A 272 4.90 -14.17 -20.87
N GLN A 273 4.75 -13.57 -22.05
CA GLN A 273 5.80 -13.50 -23.06
C GLN A 273 6.95 -12.59 -22.66
N GLU A 274 6.65 -11.41 -22.12
CA GLU A 274 7.65 -10.40 -21.72
C GLU A 274 8.39 -10.76 -20.41
N ALA A 275 7.73 -11.50 -19.52
CA ALA A 275 8.32 -11.92 -18.25
C ALA A 275 9.51 -12.87 -18.46
N SER A 276 10.49 -12.83 -17.56
CA SER A 276 11.61 -13.77 -17.55
C SER A 276 11.95 -14.18 -16.13
N VAL A 277 12.63 -15.33 -16.00
CA VAL A 277 13.19 -15.82 -14.75
C VAL A 277 14.69 -15.99 -14.98
N SER A 278 15.50 -15.22 -14.25
CA SER A 278 16.96 -15.27 -14.41
C SER A 278 17.53 -16.52 -13.71
N LYS A 279 18.33 -17.31 -14.43
CA LYS A 279 19.09 -18.42 -13.83
C LYS A 279 20.21 -17.96 -12.90
N GLU A 280 20.62 -16.70 -13.02
CA GLU A 280 21.60 -16.05 -12.16
C GLU A 280 20.97 -15.41 -10.91
N ASP A 281 19.65 -15.56 -10.74
CA ASP A 281 18.99 -15.05 -9.55
C ASP A 281 19.49 -15.76 -8.28
N PRO A 282 19.71 -15.04 -7.16
CA PRO A 282 20.16 -15.65 -5.91
C PRO A 282 19.26 -16.80 -5.43
N LEU A 283 17.94 -16.71 -5.62
CA LEU A 283 17.02 -17.76 -5.21
C LEU A 283 17.17 -19.03 -6.07
N VAL A 284 17.55 -18.88 -7.34
CA VAL A 284 17.82 -20.00 -8.24
C VAL A 284 19.18 -20.61 -7.93
N LYS A 285 20.22 -19.79 -7.73
CA LYS A 285 21.56 -20.26 -7.35
C LYS A 285 21.59 -21.00 -6.01
N ALA A 286 20.76 -20.58 -5.06
CA ALA A 286 20.59 -21.24 -3.77
C ALA A 286 19.74 -22.53 -3.84
N GLY A 287 19.17 -22.87 -5.01
CA GLY A 287 18.31 -24.04 -5.18
C GLY A 287 16.91 -23.89 -4.57
N TRP A 288 16.50 -22.67 -4.18
CA TRP A 288 15.16 -22.41 -3.64
C TRP A 288 14.10 -22.36 -4.73
N LEU A 289 14.53 -22.02 -5.95
CA LEU A 289 13.75 -22.04 -7.19
C LEU A 289 14.54 -22.80 -8.27
N ASN A 290 13.83 -23.39 -9.24
CA ASN A 290 14.47 -24.14 -10.34
C ASN A 290 14.88 -23.24 -11.53
N GLY A 291 14.49 -21.96 -11.50
CA GLY A 291 14.77 -21.00 -12.56
C GLY A 291 13.87 -21.10 -13.78
N GLU A 292 12.76 -21.85 -13.70
CA GLU A 292 11.84 -22.09 -14.82
C GLU A 292 10.46 -21.48 -14.58
N LYS A 293 9.84 -20.96 -15.64
CA LYS A 293 8.42 -20.61 -15.62
C LYS A 293 7.59 -21.86 -15.37
N GLY A 294 6.47 -21.72 -14.69
CA GLY A 294 5.54 -22.79 -14.37
C GLY A 294 5.80 -23.47 -13.02
N GLN A 295 6.98 -23.28 -12.41
CA GLN A 295 7.28 -23.83 -11.08
C GLN A 295 6.23 -23.38 -10.06
N ARG A 296 5.69 -24.32 -9.27
CA ARG A 296 4.80 -23.96 -8.14
C ARG A 296 5.60 -23.29 -7.04
N VAL A 297 5.24 -22.05 -6.72
CA VAL A 297 5.89 -21.24 -5.71
C VAL A 297 4.90 -20.69 -4.70
N SER A 298 5.39 -20.43 -3.50
CA SER A 298 4.73 -19.68 -2.44
C SER A 298 5.40 -18.31 -2.30
N VAL A 299 4.58 -17.26 -2.22
CA VAL A 299 5.01 -15.87 -1.97
C VAL A 299 4.36 -15.38 -0.68
N THR A 300 5.16 -15.11 0.35
CA THR A 300 4.67 -14.85 1.71
C THR A 300 5.31 -13.59 2.30
N PRO A 301 4.55 -12.66 2.89
CA PRO A 301 5.16 -11.53 3.60
C PRO A 301 6.02 -12.00 4.78
N VAL A 302 7.15 -11.34 5.01
CA VAL A 302 8.09 -11.72 6.08
C VAL A 302 7.80 -11.06 7.43
N ASP A 303 7.01 -9.99 7.44
CA ASP A 303 6.68 -9.22 8.65
C ASP A 303 5.35 -9.70 9.25
N THR A 304 4.21 -9.19 8.79
CA THR A 304 2.87 -9.41 9.39
C THR A 304 1.92 -10.14 8.44
N GLY A 305 0.83 -10.71 8.94
CA GLY A 305 -0.19 -11.36 8.10
C GLY A 305 0.39 -12.39 7.14
N ARG A 306 1.33 -13.22 7.63
CA ARG A 306 2.15 -14.19 6.88
C ARG A 306 1.33 -15.35 6.32
N VAL A 307 0.36 -15.04 5.46
CA VAL A 307 -0.46 -16.01 4.73
C VAL A 307 0.15 -16.17 3.33
N PRO A 308 0.57 -17.37 2.94
CA PRO A 308 1.21 -17.59 1.65
C PRO A 308 0.22 -17.43 0.50
N GLN A 309 0.60 -16.72 -0.56
CA GLN A 309 -0.03 -16.87 -1.86
C GLN A 309 0.72 -17.94 -2.65
N VAL A 310 -0.01 -18.96 -3.09
CA VAL A 310 0.55 -20.01 -3.97
C VAL A 310 0.14 -19.75 -5.41
N GLY A 311 1.05 -20.02 -6.35
CA GLY A 311 0.80 -19.94 -7.78
C GLY A 311 1.93 -20.56 -8.59
N LYS A 312 1.84 -20.46 -9.92
CA LYS A 312 2.90 -20.89 -10.84
C LYS A 312 3.77 -19.69 -11.23
N LEU A 313 5.09 -19.82 -11.13
CA LEU A 313 6.03 -18.75 -11.46
C LEU A 313 5.91 -18.32 -12.93
N VAL A 314 5.79 -17.01 -13.17
CA VAL A 314 5.72 -16.44 -14.52
C VAL A 314 6.93 -15.53 -14.77
N GLY A 315 7.30 -14.72 -13.79
CA GLY A 315 8.42 -13.79 -13.88
C GLY A 315 9.08 -13.57 -12.54
N LEU A 316 10.38 -13.33 -12.57
CA LEU A 316 11.21 -13.04 -11.42
C LEU A 316 12.32 -12.08 -11.83
N ASP A 317 12.14 -10.79 -11.54
CA ASP A 317 13.07 -9.71 -11.88
C ASP A 317 13.62 -9.05 -10.61
N LYS A 318 14.55 -8.10 -10.73
CA LYS A 318 15.24 -7.50 -9.56
C LYS A 318 14.29 -6.86 -8.52
N ALA A 319 13.08 -6.47 -8.90
CA ALA A 319 12.15 -5.74 -8.06
C ALA A 319 10.89 -6.55 -7.67
N SER A 320 10.50 -7.53 -8.48
CA SER A 320 9.21 -8.21 -8.34
C SER A 320 9.23 -9.69 -8.71
N VAL A 321 8.18 -10.38 -8.25
CA VAL A 321 7.82 -11.74 -8.68
C VAL A 321 6.38 -11.73 -9.18
N THR A 322 6.14 -12.33 -10.34
CA THR A 322 4.80 -12.51 -10.91
C THR A 322 4.48 -13.99 -10.95
N ILE A 323 3.32 -14.35 -10.42
CA ILE A 323 2.80 -15.71 -10.39
C ILE A 323 1.41 -15.77 -11.03
N LYS A 324 1.12 -16.89 -11.69
CA LYS A 324 -0.23 -17.24 -12.14
C LYS A 324 -0.97 -17.88 -10.97
N VAL A 325 -2.06 -17.25 -10.55
CA VAL A 325 -2.96 -17.75 -9.52
C VAL A 325 -4.25 -18.22 -10.16
N GLU A 326 -4.86 -19.23 -9.55
CA GLU A 326 -6.07 -19.88 -10.04
C GLU A 326 -7.12 -19.86 -8.92
N ASN A 327 -8.35 -19.52 -9.25
CA ASN A 327 -9.46 -19.55 -8.30
C ASN A 327 -10.09 -20.95 -8.21
N GLU A 328 -11.10 -21.13 -7.34
CA GLU A 328 -11.73 -22.44 -7.10
C GLU A 328 -12.41 -23.05 -8.34
N VAL A 329 -12.70 -22.25 -9.37
CA VAL A 329 -13.37 -22.68 -10.61
C VAL A 329 -12.45 -22.66 -11.83
N GLY A 330 -11.13 -22.60 -11.62
CA GLY A 330 -10.13 -22.70 -12.69
C GLY A 330 -9.88 -21.41 -13.49
N LYS A 331 -10.47 -20.26 -13.12
CA LYS A 331 -10.14 -18.98 -13.74
C LYS A 331 -8.80 -18.49 -13.21
N VAL A 332 -7.96 -18.00 -14.13
CA VAL A 332 -6.57 -17.60 -13.85
C VAL A 332 -6.36 -16.09 -13.95
N LEU A 333 -5.47 -15.58 -13.10
CA LEU A 333 -4.95 -14.23 -13.24
C LEU A 333 -3.47 -14.17 -12.85
N LEU A 334 -2.80 -13.10 -13.27
CA LEU A 334 -1.42 -12.83 -12.87
C LEU A 334 -1.41 -11.94 -11.64
N ALA A 335 -0.66 -12.35 -10.62
CA ALA A 335 -0.44 -11.60 -9.40
C ALA A 335 1.04 -11.24 -9.26
N THR A 336 1.34 -9.96 -9.19
CA THR A 336 2.68 -9.42 -9.04
C THR A 336 2.88 -8.90 -7.62
N PHE A 337 3.96 -9.34 -6.99
CA PHE A 337 4.38 -8.97 -5.65
C PHE A 337 5.73 -8.24 -5.72
N PRO A 338 6.00 -7.29 -4.82
CA PRO A 338 7.36 -6.81 -4.66
C PRO A 338 8.23 -7.94 -4.10
N ARG A 339 9.53 -7.94 -4.41
CA ARG A 339 10.48 -8.84 -3.77
C ARG A 339 10.80 -8.44 -2.33
N VAL A 340 10.95 -7.14 -2.10
CA VAL A 340 11.30 -6.62 -0.78
C VAL A 340 10.20 -7.02 0.22
N ASN A 341 10.60 -7.55 1.37
CA ASN A 341 9.71 -8.03 2.44
C ASN A 341 8.83 -9.24 2.07
N PHE A 342 9.15 -9.98 1.01
CA PHE A 342 8.49 -11.24 0.67
C PHE A 342 9.49 -12.40 0.58
N ASP A 343 9.11 -13.51 1.20
CA ASP A 343 9.75 -14.81 1.06
C ASP A 343 9.14 -15.53 -0.15
N ILE A 344 10.00 -15.99 -1.06
CA ILE A 344 9.62 -16.63 -2.32
C ILE A 344 10.31 -18.00 -2.40
N ARG A 345 9.53 -19.08 -2.44
CA ARG A 345 10.07 -20.46 -2.45
C ARG A 345 9.28 -21.38 -3.35
N ALA A 346 9.91 -22.44 -3.83
CA ALA A 346 9.20 -23.62 -4.30
C ALA A 346 8.28 -24.14 -3.19
N VAL A 347 7.05 -24.54 -3.52
CA VAL A 347 6.10 -25.10 -2.54
C VAL A 347 6.66 -26.37 -1.89
N ASP A 348 7.38 -27.17 -2.66
CA ASP A 348 8.01 -28.42 -2.22
C ASP A 348 9.47 -28.22 -1.73
N GLY A 349 9.90 -26.96 -1.59
CA GLY A 349 11.24 -26.60 -1.15
C GLY A 349 11.40 -26.57 0.39
N PRO A 350 12.64 -26.48 0.89
CA PRO A 350 12.92 -26.42 2.32
C PRO A 350 12.29 -25.17 2.99
N LYS A 351 11.67 -25.38 4.16
CA LYS A 351 11.13 -24.31 5.04
C LYS A 351 12.23 -23.77 5.95
N LEU A 352 12.16 -22.48 6.33
CA LEU A 352 13.06 -21.85 7.30
C LEU A 352 12.72 -22.27 8.72
#